data_AF-A0A0R3JR98-F1
#
_entry.id   AF-A0A0R3JR98-F1
#
_cell.length_a   1.000
_cell.length_b   1.000
_cell.length_c   1.000
_cell.angle_alpha   90.00
_cell.angle_beta   90.00
_cell.angle_gamma   90.00
#
_symmetry.space_group_name_H-M   'P 1'
#
loop_
_entity.id
_entity.type
_entity.pdbx_description
1 polymer ?
#
loop_
_entity_poly.entity_id
_entity_poly.type
_entity_poly.pdbx_seq_one_letter_code
_entity_poly.pdbx_strand_id
1 'polypeptide(L)'
;MDVKELIFKFIELFTRLILLLDREKEALKKDNAEEVAALLNEKREIALEISQLENKRKELLNEKKIDELVLEGIISSEIAKEFIEKANIVKEKNETNMILTKQSLGYIHLMTNLLSPQKNVTYKQSGTLDANTSSNIFNATV
;
A
#
# COMPACT_ATOMS: atom_id res chain seq x y z
N MET A 1 -15.66 -25.16 11.99
CA MET A 1 -14.40 -24.40 12.12
C MET A 1 -14.40 -23.87 13.53
N ASP A 2 -13.42 -24.31 14.32
CA ASP A 2 -13.26 -23.87 15.70
C ASP A 2 -12.67 -22.45 15.75
N VAL A 3 -12.85 -21.74 16.87
CA VAL A 3 -12.28 -20.40 17.10
C VAL A 3 -10.76 -20.44 16.98
N LYS A 4 -10.12 -21.49 17.51
CA LYS A 4 -8.67 -21.65 17.42
C LYS A 4 -8.21 -21.83 15.97
N GLU A 5 -8.91 -22.66 15.20
CA GLU A 5 -8.63 -22.84 13.76
C GLU A 5 -8.82 -21.53 12.98
N LEU A 6 -9.83 -20.75 13.33
CA LEU A 6 -10.11 -19.44 12.72
C LEU A 6 -8.95 -18.47 12.95
N ILE A 7 -8.42 -18.39 14.17
CA ILE A 7 -7.26 -17.54 14.48
C ILE A 7 -6.00 -17.99 13.76
N PHE A 8 -5.74 -19.30 13.67
CA PHE A 8 -4.59 -19.81 12.92
C PHE A 8 -4.66 -19.46 11.43
N LYS A 9 -5.86 -19.55 10.83
CA LYS A 9 -6.04 -19.12 9.43
C LYS A 9 -5.75 -17.64 9.24
N PHE A 10 -6.14 -16.78 10.19
CA PHE A 10 -5.76 -15.37 10.11
C PHE A 10 -4.24 -15.17 10.18
N ILE A 11 -3.56 -15.87 11.09
CA ILE A 11 -2.10 -15.80 11.21
C ILE A 11 -1.42 -16.25 9.90
N GLU A 12 -1.93 -17.30 9.28
CA GLU A 12 -1.46 -17.79 7.97
C GLU A 12 -1.65 -16.73 6.88
N LEU A 13 -2.86 -16.15 6.77
CA LEU A 13 -3.15 -15.10 5.79
C LEU A 13 -2.32 -13.85 6.02
N PHE A 14 -2.14 -13.41 7.26
CA PHE A 14 -1.26 -12.29 7.59
C PHE A 14 0.18 -12.59 7.23
N THR A 15 0.67 -13.80 7.47
CA THR A 15 2.03 -14.20 7.09
C THR A 15 2.21 -14.17 5.58
N ARG A 16 1.26 -14.70 4.82
CA ARG A 16 1.27 -14.63 3.36
C ARG A 16 1.23 -13.19 2.86
N LEU A 17 0.37 -12.35 3.46
CA LEU A 17 0.25 -10.94 3.11
C LEU A 17 1.55 -10.16 3.42
N ILE A 18 2.22 -10.46 4.53
CA ILE A 18 3.52 -9.86 4.87
C ILE A 18 4.55 -10.15 3.77
N LEU A 19 4.62 -11.38 3.28
CA LEU A 19 5.53 -11.75 2.18
C LEU A 19 5.20 -10.99 0.89
N LEU A 20 3.91 -10.83 0.55
CA LEU A 20 3.51 -10.03 -0.61
C LEU A 20 3.86 -8.56 -0.45
N LEU A 21 3.68 -7.99 0.74
CA LEU A 21 4.04 -6.60 1.01
C LEU A 21 5.55 -6.37 0.94
N ASP A 22 6.37 -7.34 1.36
CA ASP A 22 7.82 -7.27 1.20
C ASP A 22 8.25 -7.34 -0.27
N ARG A 23 7.62 -8.22 -1.06
CA ARG A 23 7.85 -8.27 -2.51
C ARG A 23 7.42 -6.98 -3.19
N GLU A 24 6.28 -6.43 -2.81
CA GLU A 24 5.79 -5.15 -3.34
C GLU A 24 6.76 -4.03 -3.03
N LYS A 25 7.29 -3.97 -1.81
CA LYS A 25 8.30 -2.98 -1.42
C LYS A 25 9.52 -3.04 -2.34
N GLU A 26 10.01 -4.23 -2.64
CA GLU A 26 11.16 -4.42 -3.53
C GLU A 26 10.83 -4.10 -4.99
N ALA A 27 9.63 -4.44 -5.47
CA ALA A 27 9.16 -4.09 -6.80
C ALA A 27 9.02 -2.56 -6.97
N LEU A 28 8.47 -1.86 -5.96
CA LEU A 28 8.34 -0.40 -5.93
C LEU A 28 9.70 0.29 -5.97
N LYS A 29 10.71 -0.22 -5.25
CA LYS A 29 12.08 0.32 -5.28
C LYS A 29 12.76 0.17 -6.64
N LYS A 30 12.37 -0.82 -7.43
CA LYS A 30 12.94 -1.13 -8.74
C LYS A 30 12.11 -0.56 -9.89
N ASP A 31 11.08 0.23 -9.59
CA ASP A 31 10.10 0.75 -10.56
C ASP A 31 9.48 -0.34 -11.45
N ASN A 32 9.34 -1.57 -10.93
CA ASN A 32 8.78 -2.70 -11.65
C ASN A 32 7.23 -2.68 -11.62
N ALA A 33 6.63 -1.85 -12.47
CA ALA A 33 5.18 -1.65 -12.50
C ALA A 33 4.38 -2.93 -12.82
N GLU A 34 4.92 -3.83 -13.66
CA GLU A 34 4.26 -5.09 -14.01
C GLU A 34 4.14 -6.02 -12.79
N GLU A 35 5.21 -6.14 -12.01
CA GLU A 35 5.20 -6.94 -10.78
C GLU A 35 4.27 -6.34 -9.71
N VAL A 36 4.25 -5.02 -9.57
CA VAL A 36 3.31 -4.34 -8.66
C VAL A 36 1.85 -4.64 -9.05
N ALA A 37 1.54 -4.62 -10.35
CA ALA A 37 0.20 -4.95 -10.84
C ALA A 37 -0.18 -6.42 -10.59
N ALA A 38 0.76 -7.35 -10.78
CA ALA A 38 0.54 -8.77 -10.48
C ALA A 38 0.27 -8.99 -8.98
N LEU A 39 1.10 -8.39 -8.11
CA LEU A 39 0.96 -8.48 -6.65
C LEU A 39 -0.37 -7.90 -6.15
N LEU A 40 -0.93 -6.90 -6.84
CA LEU A 40 -2.24 -6.32 -6.48
C LEU A 40 -3.37 -7.35 -6.60
N ASN A 41 -3.33 -8.23 -7.60
CA ASN A 41 -4.34 -9.27 -7.75
C ASN A 41 -4.26 -10.31 -6.62
N GLU A 42 -3.05 -10.76 -6.28
CA GLU A 42 -2.84 -11.69 -5.16
C GLU A 42 -3.30 -11.07 -3.82
N LYS A 43 -3.00 -9.79 -3.59
CA LYS A 43 -3.47 -9.08 -2.40
C LYS A 43 -4.99 -8.96 -2.35
N ARG A 44 -5.66 -8.80 -3.50
CA ARG A 44 -7.13 -8.75 -3.57
C ARG A 44 -7.75 -10.07 -3.13
N GLU A 45 -7.20 -11.20 -3.58
CA GLU A 45 -7.67 -12.53 -3.16
C GLU A 45 -7.56 -12.72 -1.64
N ILE A 46 -6.38 -12.41 -1.07
CA ILE A 46 -6.18 -12.49 0.38
C ILE A 46 -7.12 -11.55 1.14
N ALA A 47 -7.37 -10.35 0.63
CA ALA A 47 -8.30 -9.41 1.28
C ALA A 47 -9.74 -9.95 1.31
N LEU A 48 -10.17 -10.65 0.25
CA LEU A 48 -11.47 -11.32 0.22
C LEU A 48 -11.53 -12.46 1.24
N GLU A 49 -10.49 -13.28 1.33
CA GLU A 49 -10.40 -14.37 2.32
C GLU A 49 -10.43 -13.84 3.76
N ILE A 50 -9.67 -12.77 4.05
CA ILE A 50 -9.69 -12.09 5.35
C ILE A 50 -11.10 -11.57 5.66
N SER A 51 -11.76 -10.93 4.69
CA SER A 51 -13.14 -10.42 4.89
C SER A 51 -14.13 -11.54 5.19
N GLN A 52 -14.00 -12.69 4.53
CA GLN A 52 -14.86 -13.85 4.80
C GLN A 52 -14.59 -14.45 6.18
N LEU A 53 -13.32 -14.54 6.59
CA LEU A 53 -12.96 -14.99 7.92
C LEU A 53 -13.44 -14.03 9.01
N GLU A 54 -13.40 -12.73 8.77
CA GLU A 54 -13.87 -11.73 9.73
C GLU A 54 -15.38 -11.79 9.93
N ASN A 55 -16.14 -12.04 8.86
CA ASN A 55 -17.58 -12.29 8.98
C ASN A 55 -17.85 -13.54 9.84
N LYS A 56 -17.12 -14.63 9.60
CA LYS A 56 -17.20 -15.84 10.46
C LYS A 56 -16.76 -15.57 11.89
N ARG A 57 -15.76 -14.72 12.10
CA ARG A 57 -15.30 -14.30 13.44
C ARG A 57 -16.43 -13.60 14.18
N LYS A 58 -17.11 -12.66 13.51
CA LYS A 58 -18.25 -11.93 14.09
C LYS A 58 -19.41 -12.86 14.42
N GLU A 59 -19.74 -13.80 13.54
CA GLU A 59 -20.80 -14.78 13.77
C GLU A 59 -20.52 -15.70 14.97
N LEU A 60 -19.28 -16.18 15.09
CA LEU A 60 -18.89 -17.15 16.13
C LEU A 60 -18.62 -16.50 17.48
N LEU A 61 -18.05 -15.29 17.48
CA LEU A 61 -17.54 -14.64 18.69
C LEU A 61 -18.32 -13.41 19.11
N ASN A 62 -19.32 -12.97 18.34
CA ASN A 62 -20.20 -11.85 18.67
C ASN A 62 -19.42 -10.58 19.10
N GLU A 63 -18.34 -10.28 18.37
CA GLU A 63 -17.39 -9.18 18.62
C GLU A 63 -16.49 -9.28 19.85
N LYS A 64 -16.39 -10.46 20.49
CA LYS A 64 -15.40 -10.66 21.57
C LYS A 64 -13.99 -10.25 21.15
N LYS A 65 -13.29 -9.63 22.09
CA LYS A 65 -11.90 -9.21 21.93
C LYS A 65 -10.96 -10.39 22.10
N ILE A 66 -9.78 -10.30 21.51
CA ILE A 66 -8.79 -11.38 21.59
C ILE A 66 -8.33 -11.64 23.03
N ASP A 67 -8.28 -10.59 23.85
CA ASP A 67 -7.96 -10.68 25.28
C ASP A 67 -9.01 -11.50 26.06
N GLU A 68 -10.29 -11.39 25.68
CA GLU A 68 -11.37 -12.16 26.27
C GLU A 68 -11.25 -13.65 25.90
N LEU A 69 -10.79 -13.96 24.69
CA LEU A 69 -10.55 -15.35 24.26
C LEU A 69 -9.39 -16.01 25.03
N VAL A 70 -8.39 -15.23 25.44
CA VAL A 70 -7.31 -15.70 26.30
C VAL A 70 -7.81 -15.94 27.72
N LEU A 71 -8.60 -15.02 28.27
CA LEU A 71 -9.19 -15.16 29.62
C LEU A 71 -10.14 -16.36 29.72
N GLU A 72 -10.88 -16.65 28.66
CA GLU A 72 -11.77 -17.82 28.56
C GLU A 72 -11.00 -19.14 28.31
N GLY A 73 -9.68 -19.08 28.11
CA GLY A 73 -8.84 -20.26 27.87
C GLY A 73 -9.03 -20.90 26.49
N ILE A 74 -9.68 -20.20 25.55
CA ILE A 74 -9.95 -20.69 24.19
C ILE A 74 -8.66 -20.68 23.36
N ILE A 75 -7.83 -19.66 23.54
CA ILE A 75 -6.51 -19.51 22.91
C ILE A 75 -5.45 -19.22 23.96
N SER A 76 -4.20 -19.61 23.68
CA SER A 76 -3.09 -19.29 24.57
C SER A 76 -2.64 -17.83 24.38
N SER A 77 -1.96 -17.28 25.39
CA SER A 77 -1.41 -15.92 25.33
C SER A 77 -0.41 -15.76 24.17
N GLU A 78 0.33 -16.81 23.86
CA GLU A 78 1.31 -16.83 22.76
C GLU A 78 0.63 -16.66 21.40
N ILE A 79 -0.46 -17.39 21.15
CA ILE A 79 -1.22 -17.30 19.89
C ILE A 79 -1.84 -15.91 19.73
N ALA A 80 -2.40 -15.36 20.82
CA ALA A 80 -2.96 -14.02 20.81
C ALA A 80 -1.91 -12.96 20.49
N LYS A 81 -0.72 -13.06 21.11
CA LYS A 81 0.42 -12.18 20.82
C LYS A 81 0.86 -12.28 19.36
N GLU A 82 1.02 -13.50 18.84
CA GLU A 82 1.41 -13.71 17.45
C GLU A 82 0.39 -13.08 16.48
N PHE A 83 -0.90 -13.30 16.70
CA PHE A 83 -1.94 -12.68 15.88
C PHE A 83 -1.84 -11.15 15.87
N ILE A 84 -1.71 -10.52 17.05
CA ILE A 84 -1.61 -9.06 17.19
C ILE A 84 -0.34 -8.55 16.50
N GLU A 85 0.78 -9.22 16.72
CA GLU A 85 2.07 -8.87 16.12
C GLU A 85 2.00 -8.91 14.60
N LYS A 86 1.48 -10.00 14.03
CA LYS A 86 1.33 -10.14 12.57
C LYS A 86 0.40 -9.06 11.99
N ALA A 87 -0.70 -8.76 12.66
CA ALA A 87 -1.61 -7.69 12.23
C ALA A 87 -0.93 -6.32 12.22
N ASN A 88 -0.13 -6.02 13.24
CA ASN A 88 0.64 -4.77 13.31
C ASN A 88 1.71 -4.71 12.20
N ILE A 89 2.44 -5.80 11.96
CA ILE A 89 3.45 -5.86 10.88
C ILE A 89 2.80 -5.63 9.51
N VAL A 90 1.65 -6.26 9.25
CA VAL A 90 0.88 -6.03 8.00
C VAL A 90 0.55 -4.55 7.86
N LYS A 91 0.04 -3.91 8.93
CA LYS A 91 -0.33 -2.50 8.91
C LYS A 91 0.87 -1.60 8.58
N GLU A 92 1.98 -1.77 9.30
CA GLU A 92 3.20 -0.97 9.12
C GLU A 92 3.78 -1.12 7.70
N LYS A 93 3.85 -2.35 7.17
CA LYS A 93 4.36 -2.60 5.82
C LYS A 93 3.45 -2.02 4.75
N ASN A 94 2.13 -2.16 4.91
CA ASN A 94 1.17 -1.58 3.98
C ASN A 94 1.22 -0.04 3.98
N GLU A 95 1.37 0.57 5.16
CA GLU A 95 1.57 2.02 5.27
C GLU A 95 2.86 2.48 4.59
N THR A 96 3.95 1.72 4.79
CA THR A 96 5.24 1.98 4.11
C THR A 96 5.09 1.94 2.58
N ASN A 97 4.46 0.88 2.03
CA ASN A 97 4.27 0.74 0.59
C ASN A 97 3.36 1.83 0.01
N MET A 98 2.33 2.24 0.76
CA MET A 98 1.49 3.37 0.39
C MET A 98 2.29 4.67 0.31
N ILE A 99 3.16 4.95 1.28
CA ILE A 99 4.01 6.15 1.28
C ILE A 99 4.95 6.13 0.08
N LEU A 100 5.62 4.99 -0.19
CA LEU A 100 6.49 4.82 -1.36
C LEU A 100 5.74 5.10 -2.67
N THR A 101 4.54 4.55 -2.81
CA THR A 101 3.70 4.74 -4.01
C THR A 101 3.33 6.22 -4.18
N LYS A 102 2.96 6.91 -3.09
CA LYS A 102 2.67 8.37 -3.12
C LYS A 102 3.89 9.20 -3.51
N GLN A 103 5.08 8.81 -3.04
CA GLN A 103 6.34 9.47 -3.41
C GLN A 103 6.63 9.29 -4.90
N SER A 104 6.54 8.06 -5.44
CA SER A 104 6.71 7.80 -6.87
C SER A 104 5.73 8.60 -7.72
N LEU A 105 4.45 8.65 -7.32
CA LEU A 105 3.44 9.45 -8.02
C LEU A 105 3.75 10.96 -7.96
N GLY A 106 4.17 11.47 -6.81
CA GLY A 106 4.59 12.86 -6.65
C GLY A 106 5.77 13.23 -7.56
N TYR A 107 6.74 12.34 -7.69
CA TYR A 107 7.87 12.52 -8.62
C TYR A 107 7.41 12.53 -10.09
N ILE A 108 6.51 11.62 -10.49
CA ILE A 108 5.93 11.59 -11.85
C ILE A 108 5.20 12.90 -12.16
N HIS A 109 4.40 13.42 -11.23
CA HIS A 109 3.72 14.70 -11.41
C HIS A 109 4.69 15.86 -11.56
N LEU A 110 5.74 15.91 -10.73
CA LEU A 110 6.78 16.93 -10.83
C LEU A 110 7.48 16.89 -12.20
N MET A 111 7.85 15.69 -12.67
CA MET A 111 8.47 15.52 -13.98
C MET A 111 7.53 15.85 -15.13
N THR A 112 6.26 15.47 -15.03
CA THR A 112 5.26 15.81 -16.06
C THR A 112 5.06 17.32 -16.13
N ASN A 113 5.00 18.01 -14.99
CA ASN A 113 4.88 19.46 -14.94
C ASN A 113 6.13 20.17 -15.48
N LEU A 114 7.32 19.62 -15.24
CA LEU A 114 8.58 20.16 -15.78
C LEU A 114 8.67 19.99 -17.30
N LEU A 115 8.28 18.82 -17.80
CA LEU A 115 8.41 18.43 -19.21
C LEU A 115 7.23 18.90 -20.06
N SER A 116 6.09 19.23 -19.46
CA SER A 116 4.94 19.80 -20.16
C SER A 116 5.17 21.29 -20.39
N PRO A 117 5.39 21.75 -21.64
CA PRO A 117 5.55 23.18 -21.91
C PRO A 117 4.27 23.92 -21.52
N GLN A 118 4.37 24.94 -20.67
CA GLN A 118 3.21 25.67 -20.15
C GLN A 118 2.44 26.50 -21.19
N LYS A 119 2.89 26.58 -22.44
CA LYS A 119 2.16 27.26 -23.52
C LYS A 119 2.43 26.58 -24.86
N ASN A 120 1.39 26.50 -25.69
CA ASN A 120 1.54 26.24 -27.13
C ASN A 120 2.45 27.33 -27.70
N VAL A 121 3.71 26.97 -27.95
CA VAL A 121 4.64 27.83 -28.65
C VAL A 121 4.27 27.77 -30.13
N THR A 122 3.46 28.72 -30.58
CA THR A 122 3.18 28.86 -32.02
C THR A 122 4.40 29.52 -32.66
N TYR A 123 5.20 28.74 -33.36
CA TYR A 123 6.29 29.26 -34.17
C TYR A 123 5.70 30.08 -35.34
N LYS A 124 6.11 31.35 -35.48
CA LYS A 124 5.84 32.11 -36.70
C LYS A 124 6.61 31.49 -37.87
N GLN A 125 6.14 31.70 -39.10
CA GLN A 125 6.79 31.23 -40.33
C GLN A 125 8.24 31.76 -40.51
N SER A 126 8.66 32.73 -39.67
CA SER A 126 10.00 33.31 -39.59
C SER A 126 10.90 32.71 -38.48
N GLY A 127 10.42 31.74 -37.69
CA GLY A 127 11.20 31.09 -36.62
C GLY A 127 11.43 31.92 -35.35
N THR A 128 10.76 33.07 -35.17
CA THR A 128 10.88 33.91 -33.97
C THR A 128 9.72 33.70 -32.99
N LEU A 129 10.04 33.63 -31.70
CA LEU A 129 9.11 33.49 -30.58
C LEU A 129 8.54 34.87 -30.21
N ASP A 130 7.22 34.99 -30.06
CA ASP A 130 6.63 36.13 -29.31
C ASP A 130 6.93 35.93 -27.83
N ALA A 131 8.11 36.37 -27.40
CA ALA A 131 8.44 36.53 -26.00
C ALA A 131 7.69 37.74 -25.44
N ASN A 132 6.40 37.57 -25.12
CA ASN A 132 5.80 38.37 -24.07
C ASN A 132 6.43 37.92 -22.75
N THR A 133 7.54 38.56 -22.42
CA THR A 133 8.36 38.40 -21.22
C THR A 133 7.48 38.30 -19.98
N SER A 134 7.42 37.11 -19.40
CA SER A 134 7.13 36.91 -17.98
C SER A 134 8.02 35.78 -17.47
N SER A 135 9.15 36.22 -16.88
CA SER A 135 10.02 35.52 -15.93
C SER A 135 10.53 34.11 -16.30
N ASN A 136 11.78 34.07 -16.77
CA ASN A 136 12.63 32.89 -16.74
C ASN A 136 12.81 32.38 -15.30
N ILE A 137 12.56 31.08 -15.10
CA ILE A 137 12.74 30.34 -13.83
C ILE A 137 14.21 30.06 -13.49
N PHE A 138 15.14 30.44 -14.37
CA PHE A 138 16.59 30.28 -14.17
C PHE A 138 17.30 31.53 -13.61
N ASN A 139 16.57 32.62 -13.33
CA ASN A 139 17.11 33.74 -12.56
C ASN A 139 16.77 33.56 -11.07
N ALA A 140 17.37 32.54 -10.45
CA ALA A 140 17.62 32.55 -9.01
C ALA A 140 19.12 32.82 -8.85
N THR A 141 19.49 34.10 -8.80
CA THR A 141 20.81 34.51 -8.31
C THR A 141 20.83 34.34 -6.79
N VAL A 142 21.95 33.80 -6.31
CA VAL A 142 22.38 33.55 -4.92
C VAL A 142 21.90 34.58 -3.91
#